data_AF-A0A0M0JMW6-F1
#
_entry.id   AF-A0A0M0JMW6-F1
#
_cell.length_a   1.000
_cell.length_b   1.000
_cell.length_c   1.000
_cell.angle_alpha   90.00
_cell.angle_beta   90.00
_cell.angle_gamma   90.00
#
_symmetry.space_group_name_H-M   'P 1'
#
loop_
_entity.id
_entity.type
_entity.pdbx_description
1 polymer ?
#
loop_
_entity_poly.entity_id
_entity_poly.type
_entity_poly.pdbx_seq_one_letter_code
_entity_poly.pdbx_strand_id
1 'polypeptide(L)'
;MAPTATRGGVAARGAGAKPVLATKPAASSKKAEKAKSKGQVDNRMLYYAGGAAGAVVAIIVGSAHLLKRARRAERRRLAAMSEEERAEEEARIAAARWVVSEGTMLLIAIGLLLLCVGGVIAYFFGTRIRAKYVAMHEAMRERAGRAAAAEAKAAAAVQNREQRLAARAVRAKRLAEERMKQQAFEAELLAEIARFKASDQQAAAEEAAVRLAEYQEACREAERIKEEQRRPSSGAVCGGGGLDDEDDWDIGEWEQTEWADDGGDDAERMELADGPARGTRISLENLKLPEAVTLRAESVWLQLACTRCAEPTELILSGLVASEAERKAWCDKCACMLSAAFRPALLHGSSGLVGHVDALNCTVADVPRVTVLATCGRCYAELPPLELQRGRRVQSGCRQCSAPMQVQMSNVKVDRLAGGGTASGAKPSGDDDEDELESLLKKLRKKNADQLKTLGITVGKPLPNKGACSHFKHSFRWLRFPCCGRAYPCAMCHAASDCPAAELGAWANRMLCGKCSREMPYSDQPCSFCGNTFHGPGGAHWQGGDGCRDQRRLSTKDSRKHKGVSVDGVKKSSSAKKHRVGVLGKVNSAAKSAAHARVG
;
A
#
# COMPACT_ATOMS: atom_id res chain seq x y z
N MET A 1 -66.22 51.80 12.84
CA MET A 1 -65.13 51.09 13.54
C MET A 1 -64.30 50.34 12.50
N ALA A 2 -63.32 51.06 11.98
CA ALA A 2 -62.09 50.59 11.36
C ALA A 2 -61.06 51.67 11.72
N PRO A 3 -59.78 51.33 11.93
CA PRO A 3 -58.88 51.52 10.80
C PRO A 3 -57.69 50.55 10.70
N THR A 4 -57.17 50.55 9.49
CA THR A 4 -55.87 50.13 8.97
C THR A 4 -54.66 50.49 9.84
N ALA A 5 -53.64 49.61 9.87
CA ALA A 5 -52.30 49.92 10.35
C ALA A 5 -51.21 49.46 9.39
N THR A 6 -50.24 50.34 9.24
CA THR A 6 -49.15 50.45 8.27
C THR A 6 -47.80 49.92 8.80
N ARG A 7 -46.92 49.54 7.86
CA ARG A 7 -45.44 49.72 7.83
C ARG A 7 -44.55 49.06 8.89
N GLY A 8 -43.46 48.43 8.39
CA GLY A 8 -42.13 48.58 9.00
C GLY A 8 -41.27 47.30 9.16
N GLY A 9 -40.81 46.70 8.05
CA GLY A 9 -39.78 45.65 8.10
C GLY A 9 -38.37 46.26 8.14
N VAL A 10 -37.75 46.27 9.32
CA VAL A 10 -36.35 46.67 9.53
C VAL A 10 -35.45 45.44 9.39
N ALA A 11 -34.50 45.52 8.46
CA ALA A 11 -33.46 44.53 8.23
C ALA A 11 -32.46 44.49 9.40
N ALA A 12 -32.44 43.37 10.13
CA ALA A 12 -31.37 43.04 11.06
C ALA A 12 -30.34 42.12 10.38
N ARG A 13 -29.17 42.69 10.06
CA ARG A 13 -27.99 41.96 9.57
C ARG A 13 -27.41 41.12 10.71
N GLY A 14 -27.62 39.80 10.66
CA GLY A 14 -26.91 38.82 11.48
C GLY A 14 -25.50 38.58 10.93
N ALA A 15 -24.49 38.89 11.73
CA ALA A 15 -23.07 38.71 11.42
C ALA A 15 -22.71 37.21 11.33
N GLY A 16 -22.55 36.70 10.11
CA GLY A 16 -21.92 35.40 9.84
C GLY A 16 -20.41 35.50 9.96
N ALA A 17 -19.86 34.94 11.04
CA ALA A 17 -18.42 34.82 11.26
C ALA A 17 -17.76 33.99 10.14
N LYS A 18 -16.80 34.59 9.45
CA LYS A 18 -15.91 33.91 8.48
C LYS A 18 -14.99 32.93 9.22
N PRO A 19 -14.76 31.70 8.72
CA PRO A 19 -13.74 30.84 9.28
C PRO A 19 -12.35 31.41 8.96
N VAL A 20 -11.63 31.82 10.01
CA VAL A 20 -10.24 32.27 9.95
C VAL A 20 -9.38 31.07 9.50
N LEU A 21 -8.77 31.18 8.32
CA LEU A 21 -7.70 30.29 7.88
C LEU A 21 -6.59 30.29 8.93
N ALA A 22 -6.36 29.14 9.55
CA ALA A 22 -5.22 28.89 10.40
C ALA A 22 -3.93 28.93 9.55
N THR A 23 -3.23 30.06 9.56
CA THR A 23 -1.87 30.16 9.05
C THR A 23 -0.95 29.26 9.87
N LYS A 24 -0.39 28.23 9.24
CA LYS A 24 0.70 27.41 9.80
C LYS A 24 1.84 28.31 10.27
N PRO A 25 2.34 28.20 11.52
CA PRO A 25 3.57 28.89 11.88
C PRO A 25 4.75 28.19 11.18
N ALA A 26 5.56 28.99 10.49
CA ALA A 26 6.82 28.60 9.89
C ALA A 26 7.78 28.08 10.97
N ALA A 27 7.81 26.76 11.14
CA ALA A 27 8.70 26.05 12.04
C ALA A 27 9.87 25.44 11.24
N SER A 28 10.79 26.27 10.75
CA SER A 28 12.08 25.75 10.25
C SER A 28 13.29 26.70 10.39
N SER A 29 13.12 28.00 10.63
CA SER A 29 14.28 28.92 10.74
C SER A 29 14.80 29.17 12.16
N LYS A 30 13.95 29.11 13.19
CA LYS A 30 14.35 29.47 14.58
C LYS A 30 15.24 28.44 15.28
N LYS A 31 15.37 27.21 14.75
CA LYS A 31 16.20 26.15 15.37
C LYS A 31 17.68 26.28 15.00
N ALA A 32 18.01 26.96 13.90
CA ALA A 32 19.39 27.19 13.46
C ALA A 32 20.04 28.40 14.16
N GLU A 33 19.25 29.41 14.53
CA GLU A 33 19.78 30.63 15.15
C GLU A 33 20.01 30.49 16.66
N LYS A 34 19.16 29.70 17.34
CA LYS A 34 19.29 29.45 18.80
C LYS A 34 20.42 28.48 19.18
N ALA A 35 21.03 27.81 18.21
CA ALA A 35 22.18 26.93 18.42
C ALA A 35 23.53 27.69 18.43
N LYS A 36 23.56 28.95 17.99
CA LYS A 36 24.81 29.75 17.90
C LYS A 36 25.13 30.60 19.15
N SER A 37 24.22 30.76 20.11
CA SER A 37 24.46 31.63 21.29
C SER A 37 24.69 30.90 22.62
N LYS A 38 24.62 29.57 22.67
CA LYS A 38 24.93 28.80 23.90
C LYS A 38 26.41 28.40 23.89
N GLY A 39 27.26 29.21 24.51
CA GLY A 39 28.58 28.73 24.96
C GLY A 39 29.75 29.70 24.93
N GLN A 40 29.57 30.99 24.66
CA GLN A 40 30.64 31.97 24.88
C GLN A 40 30.53 32.51 26.30
N VAL A 41 31.00 31.74 27.28
CA VAL A 41 31.26 32.27 28.62
C VAL A 41 32.44 33.23 28.48
N ASP A 42 32.23 34.49 28.84
CA ASP A 42 33.24 35.54 28.75
C ASP A 42 34.45 35.23 29.65
N ASN A 43 35.39 34.45 29.10
CA ASN A 43 36.70 34.15 29.69
C ASN A 43 37.51 35.42 30.00
N ARG A 44 37.08 36.59 29.51
CA ARG A 44 37.69 37.89 29.79
C ARG A 44 37.76 38.19 31.29
N MET A 45 36.67 37.95 32.04
CA MET A 45 36.64 38.32 33.48
C MET A 45 37.57 37.44 34.32
N LEU A 46 37.69 36.15 33.98
CA LEU A 46 38.62 35.20 34.60
C LEU A 46 40.09 35.50 34.24
N TYR A 47 40.36 35.93 33.00
CA TYR A 47 41.70 36.37 32.59
C TYR A 47 42.17 37.61 33.36
N TYR A 48 41.27 38.59 33.57
CA TYR A 48 41.61 39.78 34.36
C TYR A 48 41.78 39.47 35.85
N ALA A 49 40.96 38.59 36.42
CA ALA A 49 41.08 38.18 37.83
C ALA A 49 42.36 37.36 38.09
N GLY A 50 42.70 36.43 37.19
CA GLY A 50 43.95 35.66 37.26
C GLY A 50 45.19 36.55 37.07
N GLY A 51 45.13 37.52 36.15
CA GLY A 51 46.19 38.49 35.93
C GLY A 51 46.44 39.40 37.14
N ALA A 52 45.38 39.88 37.79
CA ALA A 52 45.50 40.72 38.99
C ALA A 52 46.11 39.95 40.18
N ALA A 53 45.68 38.70 40.42
CA ALA A 53 46.24 37.87 41.48
C ALA A 53 47.72 37.53 41.23
N GLY A 54 48.08 37.23 39.98
CA GLY A 54 49.47 37.00 39.57
C GLY A 54 50.36 38.22 39.78
N ALA A 55 49.86 39.42 39.48
CA ALA A 55 50.59 40.68 39.71
C ALA A 55 50.86 40.94 41.20
N VAL A 56 49.88 40.69 42.08
CA VAL A 56 50.04 40.85 43.53
C VAL A 56 51.10 39.90 44.08
N VAL A 57 51.09 38.63 43.66
CA VAL A 57 52.10 37.65 44.06
C VAL A 57 53.50 38.05 43.55
N ALA A 58 53.61 38.52 42.31
CA ALA A 58 54.88 39.00 41.76
C ALA A 58 55.43 40.22 42.51
N ILE A 59 54.56 41.15 42.93
CA ILE A 59 54.96 42.30 43.76
C ILE A 59 55.48 41.84 45.13
N ILE A 60 54.82 40.88 45.78
CA ILE A 60 55.23 40.33 47.09
C ILE A 60 56.58 39.61 46.99
N VAL A 61 56.77 38.76 45.97
CA VAL A 61 58.03 38.04 45.75
C VAL A 61 59.15 39.00 45.35
N GLY A 62 58.85 39.98 44.50
CA GLY A 62 59.80 41.01 44.07
C GLY A 62 60.28 41.88 45.23
N SER A 63 59.36 42.32 46.10
CA SER A 63 59.70 43.10 47.30
C SER A 63 60.51 42.27 48.31
N ALA A 64 60.22 40.98 48.49
CA ALA A 64 61.06 40.08 49.29
C ALA A 64 62.50 39.95 48.72
N HIS A 65 62.64 39.86 47.40
CA HIS A 65 63.96 39.76 46.74
C HIS A 65 64.75 41.08 46.81
N LEU A 66 64.07 42.22 46.71
CA LEU A 66 64.66 43.55 46.91
C LEU A 66 65.18 43.74 48.34
N LEU A 67 64.38 43.36 49.35
CA LEU A 67 64.80 43.35 50.75
C LEU A 67 66.02 42.44 50.98
N LYS A 68 66.09 41.29 50.29
CA LYS A 68 67.24 40.37 50.36
C LYS A 68 68.51 40.99 49.77
N ARG A 69 68.39 41.75 48.68
CA ARG A 69 69.51 42.51 48.09
C ARG A 69 69.95 43.65 49.00
N ALA A 70 69.01 44.40 49.58
CA ALA A 70 69.30 45.47 50.54
C ALA A 70 70.06 44.94 51.76
N ARG A 71 69.59 43.86 52.39
CA ARG A 71 70.27 43.22 53.55
C ARG A 71 71.65 42.64 53.21
N ARG A 72 71.94 42.32 51.94
CA ARG A 72 73.28 41.87 51.50
C ARG A 72 74.21 43.06 51.29
N ALA A 73 73.70 44.17 50.75
CA ALA A 73 74.47 45.41 50.62
C ALA A 73 74.80 46.01 51.99
N GLU A 74 73.84 46.00 52.90
CA GLU A 74 73.98 46.47 54.29
C GLU A 74 75.01 45.63 55.07
N ARG A 75 74.97 44.30 54.95
CA ARG A 75 76.01 43.42 55.51
C ARG A 75 77.42 43.70 54.98
N ARG A 76 77.54 44.14 53.72
CA ARG A 76 78.83 44.53 53.13
C ARG A 76 79.32 45.88 53.65
N ARG A 77 78.39 46.82 53.93
CA ARG A 77 78.72 48.13 54.54
C ARG A 77 79.16 47.97 55.99
N LEU A 78 78.40 47.21 56.79
CA LEU A 78 78.76 46.90 58.18
C LEU A 78 80.07 46.13 58.30
N ALA A 79 80.44 45.32 57.30
CA ALA A 79 81.72 44.61 57.27
C ALA A 79 82.94 45.52 56.96
N ALA A 80 82.72 46.77 56.54
CA ALA A 80 83.77 47.73 56.21
C ALA A 80 83.98 48.81 57.29
N MET A 81 83.25 48.74 58.42
CA MET A 81 83.30 49.72 59.51
C MET A 81 84.08 49.18 60.73
N SER A 82 84.55 50.08 61.60
CA SER A 82 85.22 49.71 62.85
C SER A 82 84.26 49.02 63.83
N GLU A 83 84.79 48.25 64.78
CA GLU A 83 83.98 47.42 65.68
C GLU A 83 83.01 48.23 66.56
N GLU A 84 83.38 49.45 66.98
CA GLU A 84 82.52 50.33 67.79
C GLU A 84 81.35 50.93 66.98
N GLU A 85 81.62 51.42 65.77
CA GLU A 85 80.57 52.00 64.91
C GLU A 85 79.59 50.91 64.42
N ARG A 86 80.10 49.69 64.19
CA ARG A 86 79.28 48.54 63.81
C ARG A 86 78.30 48.15 64.91
N ALA A 87 78.68 48.23 66.18
CA ALA A 87 77.80 47.88 67.30
C ALA A 87 76.64 48.89 67.48
N GLU A 88 76.91 50.19 67.32
CA GLU A 88 75.87 51.22 67.35
C GLU A 88 74.89 51.09 66.17
N GLU A 89 75.41 50.84 64.97
CA GLU A 89 74.57 50.70 63.78
C GLU A 89 73.78 49.37 63.80
N GLU A 90 74.35 48.27 64.29
CA GLU A 90 73.63 47.02 64.53
C GLU A 90 72.50 47.19 65.57
N ALA A 91 72.70 47.99 66.62
CA ALA A 91 71.65 48.31 67.60
C ALA A 91 70.51 49.17 67.01
N ARG A 92 70.85 50.17 66.16
CA ARG A 92 69.86 50.99 65.44
C ARG A 92 69.07 50.16 64.43
N ILE A 93 69.74 49.28 63.68
CA ILE A 93 69.10 48.39 62.71
C ILE A 93 68.22 47.36 63.43
N ALA A 94 68.64 46.82 64.57
CA ALA A 94 67.85 45.91 65.38
C ALA A 94 66.56 46.58 65.90
N ALA A 95 66.64 47.85 66.32
CA ALA A 95 65.47 48.63 66.74
C ALA A 95 64.49 48.93 65.59
N ALA A 96 64.99 49.06 64.35
CA ALA A 96 64.17 49.29 63.15
C ALA A 96 63.55 48.02 62.54
N ARG A 97 63.82 46.84 63.11
CA ARG A 97 63.56 45.55 62.46
C ARG A 97 62.18 44.96 62.77
N TRP A 98 61.11 45.55 62.24
CA TRP A 98 59.84 44.83 62.05
C TRP A 98 59.92 43.93 60.81
N VAL A 99 60.67 42.83 60.90
CA VAL A 99 60.85 41.92 59.77
C VAL A 99 59.88 40.76 59.88
N VAL A 100 58.78 40.86 59.12
CA VAL A 100 58.01 39.68 58.72
C VAL A 100 58.99 38.71 58.06
N SER A 101 59.08 37.49 58.61
CA SER A 101 60.03 36.49 58.13
C SER A 101 59.78 36.15 56.64
N GLU A 102 60.85 35.81 55.91
CA GLU A 102 60.76 35.42 54.49
C GLU A 102 59.78 34.25 54.30
N GLY A 103 59.74 33.32 55.27
CA GLY A 103 58.80 32.20 55.29
C GLY A 103 57.34 32.64 55.46
N THR A 104 57.05 33.61 56.32
CA THR A 104 55.67 34.10 56.53
C THR A 104 55.10 34.81 55.29
N MET A 105 55.92 35.60 54.57
CA MET A 105 55.45 36.24 53.31
C MET A 105 55.15 35.21 52.23
N LEU A 106 55.96 34.15 52.14
CA LEU A 106 55.80 33.09 51.14
C LEU A 106 54.58 32.21 51.45
N LEU A 107 54.32 31.90 52.72
CA LEU A 107 53.13 31.18 53.16
C LEU A 107 51.84 31.97 52.89
N ILE A 108 51.84 33.28 53.12
CA ILE A 108 50.70 34.16 52.80
C ILE A 108 50.45 34.17 51.28
N ALA A 109 51.50 34.27 50.46
CA ALA A 109 51.37 34.23 49.01
C ALA A 109 50.81 32.88 48.49
N ILE A 110 51.27 31.75 49.04
CA ILE A 110 50.73 30.42 48.71
C ILE A 110 49.27 30.31 49.15
N GLY A 111 48.92 30.77 50.35
CA GLY A 111 47.55 30.75 50.87
C GLY A 111 46.57 31.54 49.98
N LEU A 112 46.97 32.73 49.52
CA LEU A 112 46.17 33.54 48.61
C LEU A 112 45.99 32.87 47.24
N LEU A 113 47.04 32.23 46.71
CA LEU A 113 46.94 31.47 45.45
C LEU A 113 45.98 30.28 45.57
N LEU A 114 46.06 29.51 46.66
CA LEU A 114 45.16 28.38 46.89
C LEU A 114 43.70 28.81 47.04
N LEU A 115 43.43 29.93 47.71
CA LEU A 115 42.07 30.50 47.79
C LEU A 115 41.55 30.95 46.42
N CYS A 116 42.39 31.59 45.60
CA CYS A 116 42.00 31.99 44.25
C CYS A 116 41.69 30.77 43.37
N VAL A 117 42.54 29.75 43.40
CA VAL A 117 42.34 28.51 42.64
C VAL A 117 41.07 27.77 43.11
N GLY A 118 40.85 27.67 44.42
CA GLY A 118 39.65 27.07 45.00
C GLY A 118 38.37 27.79 44.59
N GLY A 119 38.37 29.13 44.60
CA GLY A 119 37.24 29.95 44.16
C GLY A 119 36.90 29.76 42.68
N VAL A 120 37.92 29.67 41.82
CA VAL A 120 37.72 29.41 40.37
C VAL A 120 37.13 28.02 40.15
N ILE A 121 37.66 27.00 40.84
CA ILE A 121 37.12 25.62 40.75
C ILE A 121 35.66 25.59 41.20
N ALA A 122 35.33 26.19 42.33
CA ALA A 122 33.95 26.26 42.84
C ALA A 122 33.01 26.96 41.85
N TYR A 123 33.45 28.05 41.22
CA TYR A 123 32.68 28.77 40.19
C TYR A 123 32.42 27.89 38.94
N PHE A 124 33.44 27.19 38.44
CA PHE A 124 33.27 26.30 37.28
C PHE A 124 32.37 25.09 37.56
N PHE A 125 32.48 24.51 38.76
CA PHE A 125 31.58 23.42 39.16
C PHE A 125 30.15 23.94 39.35
N GLY A 126 29.96 25.09 40.01
CA GLY A 126 28.64 25.71 40.20
C GLY A 126 27.94 26.06 38.89
N THR A 127 28.66 26.66 37.94
CA THR A 127 28.11 27.00 36.62
C THR A 127 27.73 25.77 35.81
N ARG A 128 28.54 24.70 35.84
CA ARG A 128 28.19 23.42 35.18
C ARG A 128 26.98 22.74 35.78
N ILE A 129 26.85 22.74 37.11
CA ILE A 129 25.70 22.14 37.80
C ILE A 129 24.43 22.93 37.44
N ARG A 130 24.49 24.27 37.47
CA ARG A 130 23.34 25.12 37.12
C ARG A 130 22.92 24.92 35.66
N ALA A 131 23.87 24.82 34.74
CA ALA A 131 23.58 24.54 33.32
C ALA A 131 22.90 23.17 33.13
N LYS A 132 23.38 22.12 33.81
CA LYS A 132 22.74 20.79 33.79
C LYS A 132 21.33 20.82 34.37
N TYR A 133 21.13 21.54 35.47
CA TYR A 133 19.82 21.67 36.12
C TYR A 133 18.80 22.38 35.22
N VAL A 134 19.19 23.49 34.58
CA VAL A 134 18.34 24.21 33.62
C VAL A 134 18.01 23.34 32.42
N ALA A 135 18.99 22.63 31.85
CA ALA A 135 18.75 21.72 30.72
C ALA A 135 17.81 20.56 31.07
N MET A 136 17.93 20.00 32.28
CA MET A 136 17.01 18.98 32.78
C MET A 136 15.58 19.51 32.90
N HIS A 137 15.39 20.71 33.46
CA HIS A 137 14.07 21.35 33.58
C HIS A 137 13.46 21.70 32.22
N GLU A 138 14.24 22.22 31.28
CA GLU A 138 13.79 22.45 29.90
C GLU A 138 13.34 21.13 29.23
N ALA A 139 14.10 20.05 29.39
CA ALA A 139 13.74 18.74 28.85
C ALA A 139 12.46 18.16 29.49
N MET A 140 12.26 18.37 30.79
CA MET A 140 11.03 17.97 31.48
C MET A 140 9.81 18.75 30.97
N ARG A 141 9.93 20.07 30.76
CA ARG A 141 8.87 20.89 30.16
C ARG A 141 8.55 20.47 28.72
N GLU A 142 9.56 20.17 27.91
CA GLU A 142 9.33 19.65 26.55
C GLU A 142 8.60 18.31 26.56
N ARG A 143 8.96 17.40 27.48
CA ARG A 143 8.28 16.11 27.61
C ARG A 143 6.83 16.28 28.05
N ALA A 144 6.56 17.14 29.03
CA ALA A 144 5.21 17.49 29.47
C ALA A 144 4.39 18.12 28.32
N GLY A 145 4.98 19.04 27.56
CA GLY A 145 4.34 19.64 26.39
C GLY A 145 4.03 18.63 25.29
N ARG A 146 4.91 17.65 25.05
CA ARG A 146 4.66 16.55 24.09
C ARG A 146 3.56 15.61 24.57
N ALA A 147 3.49 15.32 25.87
CA ALA A 147 2.44 14.51 26.47
C ALA A 147 1.07 15.22 26.35
N ALA A 148 0.98 16.48 26.75
CA ALA A 148 -0.24 17.28 26.61
C ALA A 148 -0.68 17.42 25.14
N ALA A 149 0.25 17.59 24.20
CA ALA A 149 -0.06 17.62 22.77
C ALA A 149 -0.53 16.24 22.23
N ALA A 150 -0.04 15.14 22.80
CA ALA A 150 -0.51 13.80 22.46
C ALA A 150 -1.93 13.55 22.99
N GLU A 151 -2.23 13.97 24.22
CA GLU A 151 -3.56 13.90 24.83
C GLU A 151 -4.57 14.74 24.05
N ALA A 152 -4.22 15.98 23.67
CA ALA A 152 -5.08 16.84 22.85
C ALA A 152 -5.37 16.22 21.48
N LYS A 153 -4.39 15.57 20.85
CA LYS A 153 -4.59 14.84 19.58
C LYS A 153 -5.48 13.60 19.77
N ALA A 154 -5.33 12.88 20.87
CA ALA A 154 -6.17 11.73 21.18
C ALA A 154 -7.63 12.17 21.41
N ALA A 155 -7.86 13.25 22.16
CA ALA A 155 -9.19 13.83 22.37
C ALA A 155 -9.82 14.28 21.04
N ALA A 156 -9.07 14.99 20.19
CA ALA A 156 -9.55 15.40 18.86
C ALA A 156 -9.87 14.21 17.94
N ALA A 157 -9.12 13.11 18.05
CA ALA A 157 -9.39 11.89 17.28
C ALA A 157 -10.69 11.20 17.73
N VAL A 158 -10.97 11.18 19.04
CA VAL A 158 -12.25 10.67 19.59
C VAL A 158 -13.42 11.51 19.10
N GLN A 159 -13.32 12.84 19.20
CA GLN A 159 -14.37 13.75 18.71
C GLN A 159 -14.62 13.59 17.20
N ASN A 160 -13.55 13.47 16.39
CA ASN A 160 -13.70 13.25 14.95
C ASN A 160 -14.35 11.88 14.65
N ARG A 161 -14.02 10.83 15.43
CA ARG A 161 -14.68 9.53 15.31
C ARG A 161 -16.18 9.62 15.61
N GLU A 162 -16.58 10.31 16.67
CA GLU A 162 -17.98 10.52 17.03
C GLU A 162 -18.72 11.31 15.95
N GLN A 163 -18.12 12.39 15.42
CA GLN A 163 -18.70 13.17 14.32
C GLN A 163 -18.89 12.32 13.05
N ARG A 164 -17.94 11.43 12.73
CA ARG A 164 -18.06 10.52 11.59
C ARG A 164 -19.14 9.46 11.79
N LEU A 165 -19.31 8.94 13.01
CA LEU A 165 -20.39 8.01 13.34
C LEU A 165 -21.76 8.70 13.27
N ALA A 166 -21.88 9.93 13.79
CA ALA A 166 -23.09 10.73 13.68
C ALA A 166 -23.46 11.02 12.21
N ALA A 167 -22.49 11.42 11.38
CA ALA A 167 -22.69 11.64 9.96
C ALA A 167 -23.13 10.36 9.22
N ARG A 168 -22.56 9.20 9.58
CA ARG A 168 -22.98 7.89 9.05
C ARG A 168 -24.40 7.55 9.45
N ALA A 169 -24.80 7.80 10.69
CA ALA A 169 -26.15 7.54 11.17
C ALA A 169 -27.20 8.41 10.43
N VAL A 170 -26.90 9.69 10.19
CA VAL A 170 -27.76 10.59 9.41
C VAL A 170 -27.90 10.09 7.96
N ARG A 171 -26.78 9.71 7.32
CA ARG A 171 -26.82 9.15 5.95
C ARG A 171 -27.61 7.84 5.89
N ALA A 172 -27.46 6.96 6.88
CA ALA A 172 -28.19 5.71 6.95
C ALA A 172 -29.70 5.93 7.09
N LYS A 173 -30.13 6.89 7.91
CA LYS A 173 -31.54 7.28 8.01
C LYS A 173 -32.10 7.79 6.68
N ARG A 174 -31.35 8.66 5.98
CA ARG A 174 -31.76 9.17 4.67
C ARG A 174 -31.91 8.06 3.63
N LEU A 175 -30.94 7.14 3.58
CA LEU A 175 -31.00 5.98 2.68
C LEU A 175 -32.17 5.04 3.02
N ALA A 176 -32.48 4.86 4.31
CA ALA A 176 -33.63 4.06 4.73
C ALA A 176 -34.95 4.72 4.30
N GLU A 177 -35.06 6.04 4.44
CA GLU A 177 -36.23 6.80 3.98
C GLU A 177 -36.37 6.75 2.45
N GLU A 178 -35.27 6.90 1.70
CA GLU A 178 -35.26 6.75 0.23
C GLU A 178 -35.67 5.34 -0.20
N ARG A 179 -35.21 4.29 0.50
CA ARG A 179 -35.64 2.89 0.24
C ARG A 179 -37.11 2.67 0.52
N MET A 180 -37.65 3.21 1.63
CA MET A 180 -39.08 3.10 1.93
C MET A 180 -39.93 3.78 0.85
N LYS A 181 -39.48 4.93 0.32
CA LYS A 181 -40.14 5.61 -0.81
C LYS A 181 -40.08 4.78 -2.09
N GLN A 182 -38.93 4.17 -2.39
CA GLN A 182 -38.78 3.28 -3.55
C GLN A 182 -39.68 2.05 -3.44
N GLN A 183 -39.74 1.41 -2.27
CA GLN A 183 -40.61 0.26 -2.03
C GLN A 183 -42.10 0.62 -2.12
N ALA A 184 -42.49 1.81 -1.64
CA ALA A 184 -43.86 2.29 -1.80
C ALA A 184 -44.23 2.52 -3.27
N PHE A 185 -43.33 3.15 -4.04
CA PHE A 185 -43.52 3.36 -5.48
C PHE A 185 -43.58 2.05 -6.26
N GLU A 186 -42.71 1.10 -5.95
CA GLU A 186 -42.70 -0.23 -6.58
C GLU A 186 -43.99 -1.01 -6.26
N ALA A 187 -44.49 -0.93 -5.02
CA ALA A 187 -45.76 -1.55 -4.63
C ALA A 187 -46.95 -0.92 -5.35
N GLU A 188 -46.95 0.40 -5.55
CA GLU A 188 -47.97 1.12 -6.32
C GLU A 188 -47.96 0.70 -7.80
N LEU A 189 -46.78 0.65 -8.41
CA LEU A 189 -46.60 0.21 -9.80
C LEU A 189 -47.05 -1.26 -9.99
N LEU A 190 -46.70 -2.15 -9.06
CA LEU A 190 -47.14 -3.56 -9.11
C LEU A 190 -48.66 -3.69 -8.95
N ALA A 191 -49.29 -2.87 -8.12
CA ALA A 191 -50.73 -2.84 -7.99
C ALA A 191 -51.41 -2.36 -9.28
N GLU A 192 -50.82 -1.41 -9.99
CA GLU A 192 -51.32 -0.92 -11.27
C GLU A 192 -51.16 -1.96 -12.38
N ILE A 193 -49.99 -2.61 -12.48
CA ILE A 193 -49.77 -3.74 -13.41
C ILE A 193 -50.76 -4.87 -13.15
N ALA A 194 -51.07 -5.18 -11.88
CA ALA A 194 -52.05 -6.21 -11.54
C ALA A 194 -53.47 -5.85 -12.00
N ARG A 195 -53.85 -4.56 -11.98
CA ARG A 195 -55.15 -4.10 -12.51
C ARG A 195 -55.22 -4.26 -14.02
N PHE A 196 -54.17 -3.88 -14.75
CA PHE A 196 -54.10 -4.06 -16.21
C PHE A 196 -54.21 -5.55 -16.58
N LYS A 197 -53.43 -6.41 -15.93
CA LYS A 197 -53.50 -7.87 -16.16
C LYS A 197 -54.88 -8.46 -15.86
N ALA A 198 -55.56 -7.98 -14.81
CA ALA A 198 -56.91 -8.43 -14.50
C ALA A 198 -57.92 -7.99 -15.58
N SER A 199 -57.78 -6.78 -16.13
CA SER A 199 -58.59 -6.30 -17.25
C SER A 199 -58.35 -7.13 -18.52
N ASP A 200 -57.09 -7.44 -18.84
CA ASP A 200 -56.73 -8.25 -20.01
C ASP A 200 -57.24 -9.69 -19.86
N GLN A 201 -57.15 -10.26 -18.66
CA GLN A 201 -57.71 -11.59 -18.36
C GLN A 201 -59.23 -11.62 -18.47
N GLN A 202 -59.92 -10.54 -18.07
CA GLN A 202 -61.37 -10.41 -18.26
C GLN A 202 -61.73 -10.34 -19.74
N ALA A 203 -61.03 -9.52 -20.52
CA ALA A 203 -61.24 -9.43 -21.97
C ALA A 203 -60.98 -10.78 -22.67
N ALA A 204 -59.89 -11.47 -22.32
CA ALA A 204 -59.59 -12.79 -22.86
C ALA A 204 -60.63 -13.86 -22.47
N ALA A 205 -61.19 -13.78 -21.25
CA ALA A 205 -62.25 -14.68 -20.81
C ALA A 205 -63.57 -14.41 -21.55
N GLU A 206 -63.92 -13.15 -21.81
CA GLU A 206 -65.07 -12.78 -22.62
C GLU A 206 -64.91 -13.28 -24.07
N GLU A 207 -63.75 -13.09 -24.69
CA GLU A 207 -63.46 -13.58 -26.03
C GLU A 207 -63.49 -15.12 -26.10
N ALA A 208 -62.96 -15.81 -25.09
CA ALA A 208 -63.04 -17.25 -24.99
C ALA A 208 -64.49 -17.75 -24.83
N ALA A 209 -65.33 -17.03 -24.09
CA ALA A 209 -66.75 -17.36 -23.93
C ALA A 209 -67.52 -17.20 -25.24
N VAL A 210 -67.23 -16.15 -26.02
CA VAL A 210 -67.80 -15.96 -27.37
C VAL A 210 -67.40 -17.12 -28.29
N ARG A 211 -66.11 -17.46 -28.36
CA ARG A 211 -65.63 -18.60 -29.17
C ARG A 211 -66.25 -19.93 -28.75
N LEU A 212 -66.46 -20.15 -27.45
CA LEU A 212 -67.12 -21.35 -26.95
C LEU A 212 -68.60 -21.39 -27.38
N ALA A 213 -69.29 -20.26 -27.37
CA ALA A 213 -70.68 -20.17 -27.84
C ALA A 213 -70.79 -20.48 -29.34
N GLU A 214 -69.90 -19.91 -30.16
CA GLU A 214 -69.81 -20.20 -31.60
C GLU A 214 -69.54 -21.69 -31.86
N TYR A 215 -68.61 -22.30 -31.11
CA TYR A 215 -68.32 -23.73 -31.21
C TYR A 215 -69.53 -24.60 -30.83
N GLN A 216 -70.26 -24.22 -29.77
CA GLN A 216 -71.47 -24.94 -29.36
C GLN A 216 -72.58 -24.84 -30.41
N GLU A 217 -72.74 -23.70 -31.06
CA GLU A 217 -73.67 -23.56 -32.19
C GLU A 217 -73.25 -24.41 -33.39
N ALA A 218 -71.96 -24.40 -33.75
CA ALA A 218 -71.43 -25.24 -34.82
C ALA A 218 -71.64 -26.74 -34.55
N CYS A 219 -71.44 -27.20 -33.30
CA CYS A 219 -71.72 -28.58 -32.89
C CYS A 219 -73.21 -28.92 -33.02
N ARG A 220 -74.12 -28.04 -32.58
CA ARG A 220 -75.58 -28.24 -32.73
C ARG A 220 -75.98 -28.28 -34.19
N GLU A 221 -75.36 -27.47 -35.04
CA GLU A 221 -75.60 -27.48 -36.48
C GLU A 221 -75.12 -28.77 -37.14
N ALA A 222 -73.94 -29.25 -36.78
CA ALA A 222 -73.42 -30.53 -37.24
C ALA A 222 -74.30 -31.72 -36.81
N GLU A 223 -74.87 -31.68 -35.60
CA GLU A 223 -75.86 -32.68 -35.16
C GLU A 223 -77.15 -32.65 -36.00
N ARG A 224 -77.67 -31.45 -36.31
CA ARG A 224 -78.83 -31.31 -37.21
C ARG A 224 -78.54 -31.90 -38.60
N ILE A 225 -77.36 -31.61 -39.16
CA ILE A 225 -76.94 -32.14 -40.46
C ILE A 225 -76.84 -33.68 -40.43
N LYS A 226 -76.28 -34.26 -39.36
CA LYS A 226 -76.21 -35.73 -39.17
C LYS A 226 -77.60 -36.37 -39.06
N GLU A 227 -78.54 -35.71 -38.40
CA GLU A 227 -79.92 -36.20 -38.25
C GLU A 227 -80.71 -36.11 -39.57
N GLU A 228 -80.51 -35.07 -40.36
CA GLU A 228 -81.07 -34.92 -41.70
C GLU A 228 -80.54 -35.99 -42.67
N GLN A 229 -79.25 -36.30 -42.60
CA GLN A 229 -78.63 -37.39 -43.38
C GLN A 229 -79.08 -38.80 -42.94
N ARG A 230 -79.65 -38.96 -41.74
CA ARG A 230 -80.17 -40.23 -41.22
C ARG A 230 -81.58 -40.57 -41.72
N ARG A 231 -82.23 -39.66 -42.45
CA ARG A 231 -83.57 -39.86 -43.00
C ARG A 231 -83.48 -40.75 -44.25
N PRO A 232 -84.15 -41.92 -44.30
CA PRO A 232 -83.91 -42.88 -45.37
C PRO A 232 -84.55 -42.40 -46.68
N SER A 233 -83.72 -42.12 -47.70
CA SER A 233 -84.17 -42.17 -49.09
C SER A 233 -84.20 -43.63 -49.53
N SER A 234 -85.39 -44.11 -49.85
CA SER A 234 -85.61 -45.44 -50.41
C SER A 234 -84.81 -45.69 -51.70
N GLY A 235 -84.03 -46.77 -51.74
CA GLY A 235 -83.68 -47.44 -53.00
C GLY A 235 -82.28 -48.03 -53.11
N ALA A 236 -82.18 -49.36 -52.86
CA ALA A 236 -81.29 -50.34 -53.52
C ALA A 236 -79.76 -50.24 -53.31
N VAL A 237 -78.94 -51.30 -53.29
CA VAL A 237 -79.00 -52.75 -53.02
C VAL A 237 -77.51 -53.18 -52.94
N CYS A 238 -77.22 -54.07 -51.98
CA CYS A 238 -76.06 -54.94 -51.71
C CYS A 238 -74.62 -54.69 -52.25
N GLY A 239 -73.64 -54.96 -51.37
CA GLY A 239 -72.50 -55.83 -51.74
C GLY A 239 -71.14 -55.58 -51.06
N GLY A 240 -70.94 -56.14 -49.86
CA GLY A 240 -69.76 -56.94 -49.51
C GLY A 240 -68.39 -56.30 -49.18
N GLY A 241 -67.99 -56.41 -47.91
CA GLY A 241 -66.71 -57.02 -47.51
C GLY A 241 -65.59 -56.13 -46.95
N GLY A 242 -65.20 -56.42 -45.69
CA GLY A 242 -63.79 -56.38 -45.26
C GLY A 242 -63.32 -55.22 -44.37
N LEU A 243 -63.46 -55.40 -43.05
CA LEU A 243 -62.40 -55.36 -42.03
C LEU A 243 -61.09 -54.60 -42.36
N ASP A 244 -60.79 -53.51 -41.63
CA ASP A 244 -59.77 -53.45 -40.57
C ASP A 244 -59.42 -51.99 -40.21
N ASP A 245 -59.10 -51.81 -38.93
CA ASP A 245 -58.76 -50.60 -38.19
C ASP A 245 -57.70 -49.69 -38.83
N GLU A 246 -57.87 -48.37 -38.69
CA GLU A 246 -57.04 -47.49 -37.85
C GLU A 246 -57.33 -46.02 -38.18
N ASP A 247 -57.81 -45.28 -37.18
CA ASP A 247 -58.02 -43.85 -37.21
C ASP A 247 -56.67 -43.11 -37.25
N ASP A 248 -56.31 -42.52 -38.40
CA ASP A 248 -55.24 -41.53 -38.52
C ASP A 248 -55.79 -40.27 -39.21
N TRP A 249 -56.51 -39.47 -38.42
CA TRP A 249 -56.80 -38.09 -38.81
C TRP A 249 -55.63 -37.23 -38.37
N ASP A 250 -54.70 -37.04 -39.30
CA ASP A 250 -53.62 -36.07 -39.24
C ASP A 250 -54.18 -34.72 -38.78
N ILE A 251 -53.92 -34.39 -37.51
CA ILE A 251 -54.25 -33.10 -36.91
C ILE A 251 -53.41 -32.06 -37.66
N GLY A 252 -54.11 -31.25 -38.45
CA GLY A 252 -53.56 -30.06 -39.07
C GLY A 252 -52.78 -29.25 -38.06
N GLU A 253 -51.50 -29.11 -38.37
CA GLU A 253 -50.48 -28.29 -37.75
C GLU A 253 -51.05 -26.91 -37.38
N TRP A 254 -51.29 -26.69 -36.09
CA TRP A 254 -51.61 -25.38 -35.57
C TRP A 254 -50.31 -24.59 -35.63
N GLU A 255 -50.16 -23.73 -36.64
CA GLU A 255 -49.18 -22.65 -36.60
C GLU A 255 -49.43 -21.85 -35.33
N GLN A 256 -48.62 -22.15 -34.32
CA GLN A 256 -48.49 -21.40 -33.10
C GLN A 256 -48.00 -20.02 -33.51
N THR A 257 -48.94 -19.09 -33.71
CA THR A 257 -48.62 -17.69 -33.94
C THR A 257 -47.98 -17.19 -32.65
N GLU A 258 -46.65 -17.15 -32.68
CA GLU A 258 -45.81 -16.59 -31.64
C GLU A 258 -46.35 -15.19 -31.31
N TRP A 259 -46.85 -15.03 -30.10
CA TRP A 259 -47.07 -13.71 -29.54
C TRP A 259 -45.70 -13.08 -29.34
N ALA A 260 -45.34 -12.20 -30.28
CA ALA A 260 -44.22 -11.29 -30.14
C ALA A 260 -44.43 -10.47 -28.87
N ASP A 261 -43.72 -10.84 -27.82
CA ASP A 261 -43.40 -9.98 -26.68
C ASP A 261 -42.25 -9.06 -27.15
N ASP A 262 -42.58 -8.04 -27.94
CA ASP A 262 -41.66 -6.99 -28.36
C ASP A 262 -41.60 -5.85 -27.33
N GLY A 263 -41.21 -6.22 -26.11
CA GLY A 263 -40.94 -5.28 -25.01
C GLY A 263 -39.59 -5.49 -24.33
N GLY A 264 -38.68 -6.27 -24.91
CA GLY A 264 -37.40 -6.63 -24.32
C GLY A 264 -36.23 -5.90 -24.95
N ASP A 265 -35.84 -4.78 -24.35
CA ASP A 265 -34.57 -4.04 -24.53
C ASP A 265 -33.59 -4.68 -25.53
N ASP A 266 -33.62 -4.25 -26.80
CA ASP A 266 -32.68 -4.62 -27.85
C ASP A 266 -31.28 -4.03 -27.55
N ALA A 267 -30.66 -4.54 -26.50
CA ALA A 267 -29.29 -4.25 -26.15
C ALA A 267 -28.40 -4.91 -27.22
N GLU A 268 -27.93 -4.08 -28.16
CA GLU A 268 -27.11 -4.50 -29.30
C GLU A 268 -25.98 -5.45 -28.86
N ARG A 269 -25.99 -6.67 -29.42
CA ARG A 269 -25.02 -7.72 -29.09
C ARG A 269 -23.64 -7.29 -29.58
N MET A 270 -22.67 -7.28 -28.69
CA MET A 270 -21.29 -6.92 -29.00
C MET A 270 -20.72 -7.86 -30.08
N GLU A 271 -20.15 -7.30 -31.14
CA GLU A 271 -19.45 -8.10 -32.15
C GLU A 271 -18.08 -8.59 -31.65
N LEU A 272 -17.64 -9.74 -32.16
CA LEU A 272 -16.28 -10.25 -31.89
C LEU A 272 -15.27 -9.42 -32.69
N ALA A 273 -14.11 -9.15 -32.09
CA ALA A 273 -13.13 -8.25 -32.68
C ALA A 273 -12.39 -8.86 -33.88
N ASP A 274 -12.73 -8.43 -35.11
CA ASP A 274 -11.95 -8.66 -36.34
C ASP A 274 -11.04 -7.46 -36.72
N GLY A 275 -11.11 -6.38 -35.93
CA GLY A 275 -10.33 -5.15 -36.17
C GLY A 275 -8.85 -5.24 -35.77
N PRO A 276 -8.02 -4.26 -36.19
CA PRO A 276 -6.60 -4.23 -35.86
C PRO A 276 -6.37 -4.24 -34.34
N ALA A 277 -5.39 -5.03 -33.91
CA ALA A 277 -4.97 -5.16 -32.53
C ALA A 277 -4.45 -3.80 -32.01
N ARG A 278 -5.30 -3.10 -31.25
CA ARG A 278 -4.98 -1.81 -30.60
C ARG A 278 -5.22 -1.93 -29.09
N GLY A 279 -4.63 -1.01 -28.32
CA GLY A 279 -4.80 -0.95 -26.87
C GLY A 279 -4.02 -2.03 -26.10
N THR A 280 -4.65 -2.57 -25.06
CA THR A 280 -4.06 -3.56 -24.15
C THR A 280 -4.61 -4.95 -24.46
N ARG A 281 -3.75 -5.89 -24.85
CA ARG A 281 -4.08 -7.29 -25.10
C ARG A 281 -4.19 -8.05 -23.78
N ILE A 282 -5.30 -8.75 -23.56
CA ILE A 282 -5.51 -9.65 -22.42
C ILE A 282 -5.49 -11.09 -22.94
N SER A 283 -4.56 -11.91 -22.46
CA SER A 283 -4.44 -13.32 -22.88
C SER A 283 -4.28 -14.28 -21.71
N LEU A 284 -4.83 -15.48 -21.85
CA LEU A 284 -4.75 -16.59 -20.90
C LEU A 284 -3.56 -17.49 -21.25
N GLU A 285 -2.68 -17.74 -20.29
CA GLU A 285 -1.53 -18.63 -20.46
C GLU A 285 -1.89 -20.08 -20.11
N ASN A 286 -1.41 -21.02 -20.93
CA ASN A 286 -1.64 -22.46 -20.79
C ASN A 286 -3.14 -22.82 -20.66
N LEU A 287 -3.96 -22.30 -21.57
CA LEU A 287 -5.38 -22.62 -21.64
C LEU A 287 -5.56 -24.08 -22.08
N LYS A 288 -6.31 -24.85 -21.28
CA LYS A 288 -6.70 -26.23 -21.57
C LYS A 288 -8.21 -26.33 -21.55
N LEU A 289 -8.77 -26.84 -22.64
CA LEU A 289 -10.21 -26.96 -22.89
C LEU A 289 -10.58 -28.41 -23.22
N PRO A 290 -10.43 -29.37 -22.29
CA PRO A 290 -11.01 -30.70 -22.49
C PRO A 290 -12.54 -30.57 -22.64
N GLU A 291 -13.04 -31.11 -23.76
CA GLU A 291 -14.46 -31.18 -24.13
C GLU A 291 -15.14 -29.82 -24.44
N ALA A 292 -14.44 -28.68 -24.37
CA ALA A 292 -14.92 -27.37 -24.83
C ALA A 292 -14.30 -26.96 -26.16
N VAL A 293 -15.11 -26.41 -27.06
CA VAL A 293 -14.65 -25.96 -28.39
C VAL A 293 -14.11 -24.53 -28.30
N THR A 294 -14.98 -23.63 -27.88
CA THR A 294 -14.76 -22.19 -27.85
C THR A 294 -15.22 -21.61 -26.53
N LEU A 295 -14.57 -20.53 -26.09
CA LEU A 295 -15.04 -19.69 -25.00
C LEU A 295 -15.22 -18.26 -25.49
N ARG A 296 -16.18 -17.56 -24.91
CA ARG A 296 -16.41 -16.12 -25.11
C ARG A 296 -16.38 -15.41 -23.77
N ALA A 297 -15.71 -14.26 -23.69
CA ALA A 297 -15.72 -13.46 -22.47
C ALA A 297 -17.09 -12.79 -22.30
N GLU A 298 -17.77 -13.05 -21.18
CA GLU A 298 -19.01 -12.38 -20.81
C GLU A 298 -18.75 -11.11 -20.05
N SER A 299 -17.95 -11.18 -18.99
CA SER A 299 -17.59 -10.02 -18.19
C SER A 299 -16.14 -10.11 -17.73
N VAL A 300 -15.45 -8.97 -17.80
CA VAL A 300 -14.04 -8.85 -17.43
C VAL A 300 -13.92 -7.82 -16.31
N TRP A 301 -13.36 -8.25 -15.19
CA TRP A 301 -13.10 -7.38 -14.05
C TRP A 301 -11.70 -6.82 -14.19
N LEU A 302 -11.59 -5.49 -14.25
CA LEU A 302 -10.35 -4.78 -14.52
C LEU A 302 -9.96 -3.91 -13.32
N GLN A 303 -8.66 -3.91 -13.02
CA GLN A 303 -8.05 -2.92 -12.15
C GLN A 303 -7.28 -1.91 -13.03
N LEU A 304 -7.79 -0.70 -13.11
CA LEU A 304 -7.24 0.40 -13.93
C LEU A 304 -6.38 1.31 -13.05
N ALA A 305 -5.21 1.73 -13.52
CA ALA A 305 -4.40 2.75 -12.87
C ALA A 305 -4.51 4.08 -13.62
N CYS A 306 -4.91 5.14 -12.93
CA CYS A 306 -5.02 6.48 -13.50
C CYS A 306 -3.65 7.00 -13.98
N THR A 307 -3.56 7.51 -15.21
CA THR A 307 -2.29 8.04 -15.77
C THR A 307 -1.74 9.26 -15.01
N ARG A 308 -2.63 10.05 -14.36
CA ARG A 308 -2.27 11.30 -13.68
C ARG A 308 -1.78 11.09 -12.25
N CYS A 309 -2.52 10.34 -11.44
CA CYS A 309 -2.23 10.15 -10.00
C CYS A 309 -1.86 8.71 -9.62
N ALA A 310 -1.94 7.79 -10.58
CA ALA A 310 -1.66 6.37 -10.39
C ALA A 310 -2.57 5.69 -9.34
N GLU A 311 -3.74 6.26 -9.04
CA GLU A 311 -4.69 5.58 -8.17
C GLU A 311 -5.33 4.38 -8.91
N PRO A 312 -5.40 3.19 -8.28
CA PRO A 312 -6.15 2.07 -8.81
C PRO A 312 -7.66 2.29 -8.68
N THR A 313 -8.41 2.06 -9.75
CA THR A 313 -9.86 2.11 -9.82
C THR A 313 -10.37 0.81 -10.45
N GLU A 314 -11.43 0.24 -9.90
CA GLU A 314 -12.02 -1.00 -10.40
C GLU A 314 -13.16 -0.72 -11.37
N LEU A 315 -13.21 -1.51 -12.45
CA LEU A 315 -14.24 -1.40 -13.49
C LEU A 315 -14.59 -2.80 -14.02
N ILE A 316 -15.87 -3.01 -14.30
CA ILE A 316 -16.37 -4.25 -14.90
C ILE A 316 -16.86 -3.88 -16.30
N LEU A 317 -16.39 -4.61 -17.32
CA LEU A 317 -16.81 -4.43 -18.71
C LEU A 317 -17.45 -5.72 -19.21
N SER A 318 -18.54 -5.59 -19.97
CA SER A 318 -19.22 -6.72 -20.62
C SER A 318 -18.63 -6.99 -22.00
N GLY A 319 -18.57 -8.26 -22.40
CA GLY A 319 -18.24 -8.72 -23.75
C GLY A 319 -19.46 -9.25 -24.52
N LEU A 320 -20.67 -9.16 -23.94
CA LEU A 320 -21.92 -9.55 -24.60
C LEU A 320 -22.72 -8.35 -25.09
N VAL A 321 -22.73 -7.26 -24.33
CA VAL A 321 -23.60 -6.10 -24.56
C VAL A 321 -22.75 -4.88 -24.92
N ALA A 322 -23.05 -4.22 -26.05
CA ALA A 322 -22.26 -3.10 -26.55
C ALA A 322 -22.26 -1.89 -25.60
N SER A 323 -23.42 -1.55 -25.01
CA SER A 323 -23.57 -0.42 -24.08
C SER A 323 -22.73 -0.58 -22.79
N GLU A 324 -22.45 -1.82 -22.39
CA GLU A 324 -21.67 -2.14 -21.20
C GLU A 324 -20.21 -2.50 -21.48
N ALA A 325 -19.83 -2.55 -22.76
CA ALA A 325 -18.46 -2.81 -23.20
C ALA A 325 -17.56 -1.58 -23.00
N GLU A 326 -18.11 -0.37 -23.07
CA GLU A 326 -17.45 0.87 -22.67
C GLU A 326 -18.03 1.39 -21.36
N ARG A 327 -17.17 1.63 -20.36
CA ARG A 327 -17.57 2.35 -19.14
C ARG A 327 -16.60 3.48 -18.80
N LYS A 328 -17.18 4.55 -18.26
CA LYS A 328 -16.47 5.75 -17.79
C LYS A 328 -16.55 5.82 -16.27
N ALA A 329 -15.43 6.16 -15.62
CA ALA A 329 -15.34 6.29 -14.18
C ALA A 329 -14.51 7.52 -13.80
N TRP A 330 -14.87 8.18 -12.70
CA TRP A 330 -14.10 9.30 -12.17
C TRP A 330 -13.03 8.79 -11.20
N CYS A 331 -11.81 9.30 -11.32
CA CYS A 331 -10.75 8.97 -10.38
C CYS A 331 -10.92 9.73 -9.04
N ASP A 332 -10.98 9.01 -7.93
CA ASP A 332 -11.21 9.59 -6.58
C ASP A 332 -10.19 10.65 -6.16
N LYS A 333 -8.93 10.54 -6.61
CA LYS A 333 -7.86 11.45 -6.19
C LYS A 333 -7.71 12.71 -7.03
N CYS A 334 -7.89 12.60 -8.34
CA CYS A 334 -7.60 13.69 -9.26
C CYS A 334 -8.81 14.13 -10.08
N ALA A 335 -9.97 13.51 -9.85
CA ALA A 335 -11.22 13.72 -10.58
C ALA A 335 -11.01 13.67 -12.11
N CYS A 336 -10.04 12.88 -12.58
CA CYS A 336 -9.87 12.64 -14.00
C CYS A 336 -10.90 11.61 -14.47
N MET A 337 -11.57 11.88 -15.59
CA MET A 337 -12.42 10.89 -16.23
C MET A 337 -11.55 9.83 -16.89
N LEU A 338 -11.73 8.58 -16.46
CA LEU A 338 -11.14 7.37 -17.00
C LEU A 338 -12.20 6.73 -17.92
N SER A 339 -11.82 6.28 -19.11
CA SER A 339 -12.68 5.44 -19.95
C SER A 339 -11.94 4.16 -20.32
N ALA A 340 -12.63 3.03 -20.33
CA ALA A 340 -12.13 1.79 -20.87
C ALA A 340 -13.22 1.11 -21.70
N ALA A 341 -12.86 0.71 -22.91
CA ALA A 341 -13.69 -0.03 -23.85
C ALA A 341 -13.10 -1.43 -24.07
N PHE A 342 -13.91 -2.47 -23.90
CA PHE A 342 -13.52 -3.86 -24.10
C PHE A 342 -13.98 -4.36 -25.46
N ARG A 343 -13.05 -4.92 -26.23
CA ARG A 343 -13.30 -5.61 -27.49
C ARG A 343 -13.05 -7.10 -27.29
N PRO A 344 -14.10 -7.93 -27.15
CA PRO A 344 -13.95 -9.36 -26.89
C PRO A 344 -13.39 -10.09 -28.12
N ALA A 345 -12.63 -11.15 -27.87
CA ALA A 345 -12.18 -12.09 -28.89
C ALA A 345 -12.66 -13.50 -28.54
N LEU A 346 -12.76 -14.36 -29.55
CA LEU A 346 -13.12 -15.76 -29.36
C LEU A 346 -11.90 -16.55 -28.86
N LEU A 347 -12.04 -17.21 -27.72
CA LEU A 347 -11.00 -18.06 -27.16
C LEU A 347 -11.17 -19.49 -27.67
N HIS A 348 -10.06 -20.12 -28.00
CA HIS A 348 -10.02 -21.54 -28.38
C HIS A 348 -8.69 -22.16 -27.94
N GLY A 349 -8.54 -23.48 -28.05
CA GLY A 349 -7.35 -24.18 -27.54
C GLY A 349 -6.01 -23.65 -28.08
N SER A 350 -5.98 -23.16 -29.33
CA SER A 350 -4.79 -22.55 -29.94
C SER A 350 -4.67 -21.03 -29.74
N SER A 351 -5.71 -20.32 -29.30
CA SER A 351 -5.68 -18.88 -29.00
C SER A 351 -6.26 -18.60 -27.62
N GLY A 352 -5.38 -18.26 -26.68
CA GLY A 352 -5.78 -17.78 -25.36
C GLY A 352 -6.18 -16.30 -25.32
N LEU A 353 -6.45 -15.64 -26.45
CA LEU A 353 -6.77 -14.21 -26.46
C LEU A 353 -8.18 -13.94 -25.96
N VAL A 354 -8.32 -13.30 -24.79
CA VAL A 354 -9.63 -12.89 -24.23
C VAL A 354 -10.21 -11.71 -25.02
N GLY A 355 -9.34 -10.76 -25.39
CA GLY A 355 -9.74 -9.56 -26.10
C GLY A 355 -8.75 -8.41 -25.91
N HIS A 356 -9.16 -7.25 -26.41
CA HIS A 356 -8.41 -5.99 -26.36
C HIS A 356 -9.15 -4.98 -25.48
N VAL A 357 -8.42 -4.22 -24.66
CA VAL A 357 -8.98 -3.10 -23.88
C VAL A 357 -8.35 -1.81 -24.35
N ASP A 358 -9.18 -0.93 -24.89
CA ASP A 358 -8.81 0.43 -25.25
C ASP A 358 -9.05 1.33 -24.04
N ALA A 359 -7.98 1.88 -23.47
CA ALA A 359 -8.01 2.63 -22.23
C ALA A 359 -7.62 4.10 -22.49
N LEU A 360 -8.46 5.02 -22.03
CA LEU A 360 -8.25 6.47 -22.10
C LEU A 360 -8.04 7.03 -20.69
N ASN A 361 -6.99 7.85 -20.53
CA ASN A 361 -6.53 8.42 -19.25
C ASN A 361 -6.23 7.41 -18.13
N CYS A 362 -6.35 6.11 -18.40
CA CYS A 362 -6.05 5.02 -17.50
C CYS A 362 -5.21 3.96 -18.21
N THR A 363 -4.65 3.06 -17.42
CA THR A 363 -3.91 1.92 -17.95
C THR A 363 -4.30 0.66 -17.19
N VAL A 364 -4.49 -0.46 -17.88
CA VAL A 364 -4.81 -1.74 -17.21
C VAL A 364 -3.61 -2.17 -16.36
N ALA A 365 -3.84 -2.39 -15.08
CA ALA A 365 -2.83 -2.79 -14.10
C ALA A 365 -2.90 -4.29 -13.81
N ASP A 366 -4.11 -4.84 -13.62
CA ASP A 366 -4.36 -6.27 -13.44
C ASP A 366 -5.80 -6.65 -13.85
N VAL A 367 -6.02 -7.95 -14.05
CA VAL A 367 -7.32 -8.55 -14.38
C VAL A 367 -7.65 -9.61 -13.31
N PRO A 368 -8.35 -9.26 -12.22
CA PRO A 368 -8.65 -10.19 -11.13
C PRO A 368 -9.54 -11.36 -11.54
N ARG A 369 -10.57 -11.15 -12.36
CA ARG A 369 -11.55 -12.17 -12.76
C ARG A 369 -11.96 -12.04 -14.23
N VAL A 370 -12.24 -13.18 -14.84
CA VAL A 370 -12.82 -13.27 -16.18
C VAL A 370 -13.93 -14.29 -16.12
N THR A 371 -15.15 -13.87 -16.45
CA THR A 371 -16.30 -14.75 -16.61
C THR A 371 -16.45 -15.08 -18.09
N VAL A 372 -16.58 -16.36 -18.41
CA VAL A 372 -16.70 -16.83 -19.79
C VAL A 372 -17.94 -17.68 -20.01
N LEU A 373 -18.50 -17.58 -21.20
CA LEU A 373 -19.44 -18.55 -21.74
C LEU A 373 -18.64 -19.60 -22.50
N ALA A 374 -18.91 -20.87 -22.24
CA ALA A 374 -18.24 -21.99 -22.89
C ALA A 374 -19.21 -22.73 -23.81
N THR A 375 -18.74 -23.16 -24.97
CA THR A 375 -19.51 -23.98 -25.91
C THR A 375 -19.13 -25.44 -25.76
N CYS A 376 -20.14 -26.30 -25.55
CA CYS A 376 -19.95 -27.74 -25.43
C CYS A 376 -19.40 -28.35 -26.74
N GLY A 377 -18.39 -29.23 -26.66
CA GLY A 377 -17.83 -29.92 -27.84
C GLY A 377 -18.62 -31.11 -28.35
N ARG A 378 -19.65 -31.55 -27.64
CA ARG A 378 -20.51 -32.65 -28.08
C ARG A 378 -21.82 -32.18 -28.68
N CYS A 379 -22.51 -31.26 -27.99
CA CYS A 379 -23.85 -30.80 -28.37
C CYS A 379 -23.93 -29.31 -28.73
N TYR A 380 -22.79 -28.60 -28.76
CA TYR A 380 -22.69 -27.17 -29.10
C TYR A 380 -23.55 -26.19 -28.29
N ALA A 381 -24.19 -26.67 -27.22
CA ALA A 381 -24.94 -25.82 -26.30
C ALA A 381 -23.99 -24.89 -25.52
N GLU A 382 -24.43 -23.64 -25.35
CA GLU A 382 -23.76 -22.67 -24.49
C GLU A 382 -23.98 -23.04 -23.01
N LEU A 383 -22.90 -22.98 -22.24
CA LEU A 383 -22.91 -23.26 -20.81
C LEU A 383 -23.21 -21.99 -20.02
N PRO A 384 -23.77 -22.14 -18.80
CA PRO A 384 -23.85 -21.04 -17.86
C PRO A 384 -22.48 -20.37 -17.65
N PRO A 385 -22.47 -19.06 -17.35
CA PRO A 385 -21.28 -18.30 -16.99
C PRO A 385 -20.31 -19.05 -16.07
N LEU A 386 -19.09 -19.24 -16.56
CA LEU A 386 -18.00 -19.87 -15.81
C LEU A 386 -17.01 -18.80 -15.36
N GLU A 387 -16.87 -18.63 -14.05
CA GLU A 387 -15.84 -17.76 -13.49
C GLU A 387 -14.47 -18.45 -13.54
N LEU A 388 -13.57 -17.92 -14.37
CA LEU A 388 -12.22 -18.45 -14.50
C LEU A 388 -11.30 -17.90 -13.41
N GLN A 389 -10.65 -18.81 -12.69
CA GLN A 389 -9.68 -18.49 -11.65
C GLN A 389 -8.28 -18.98 -12.06
N ARG A 390 -7.27 -18.13 -11.83
CA ARG A 390 -5.88 -18.42 -12.21
C ARG A 390 -5.38 -19.70 -11.53
N GLY A 391 -5.01 -20.72 -12.31
CA GLY A 391 -4.40 -21.95 -11.79
C GLY A 391 -5.38 -22.92 -11.15
N ARG A 392 -6.67 -22.61 -11.12
CA ARG A 392 -7.73 -23.53 -10.71
C ARG A 392 -8.35 -24.15 -11.95
N ARG A 393 -8.68 -25.43 -11.86
CA ARG A 393 -9.54 -26.08 -12.84
C ARG A 393 -11.00 -25.82 -12.46
N VAL A 394 -11.76 -25.27 -13.38
CA VAL A 394 -13.20 -25.12 -13.26
C VAL A 394 -13.83 -26.28 -14.01
N GLN A 395 -14.73 -27.01 -13.34
CA GLN A 395 -15.45 -28.13 -13.93
C GLN A 395 -16.95 -27.82 -13.87
N SER A 396 -17.66 -28.05 -14.97
CA SER A 396 -19.11 -28.00 -15.04
C SER A 396 -19.62 -29.12 -15.95
N GLY A 397 -20.82 -29.62 -15.68
CA GLY A 397 -21.49 -30.52 -16.60
C GLY A 397 -22.27 -29.74 -17.66
N CYS A 398 -22.28 -30.21 -18.90
CA CYS A 398 -23.23 -29.70 -19.88
C CYS A 398 -24.66 -30.05 -19.46
N ARG A 399 -25.59 -29.08 -19.50
CA ARG A 399 -26.99 -29.32 -19.12
C ARG A 399 -27.75 -30.22 -20.11
N GLN A 400 -27.27 -30.32 -21.35
CA GLN A 400 -27.98 -31.04 -22.41
C GLN A 400 -27.41 -32.43 -22.68
N CYS A 401 -26.09 -32.62 -22.60
CA CYS A 401 -25.44 -33.93 -22.81
C CYS A 401 -24.68 -34.48 -21.60
N SER A 402 -24.68 -33.75 -20.47
CA SER A 402 -23.99 -34.14 -19.23
C SER A 402 -22.49 -34.41 -19.36
N ALA A 403 -21.88 -34.00 -20.47
CA ALA A 403 -20.44 -34.14 -20.69
C ALA A 403 -19.65 -33.33 -19.64
N PRO A 404 -18.59 -33.91 -19.04
CA PRO A 404 -17.76 -33.24 -18.04
C PRO A 404 -16.83 -32.20 -18.69
N MET A 405 -17.30 -30.96 -18.73
CA MET A 405 -16.56 -29.82 -19.28
C MET A 405 -15.56 -29.31 -18.26
N GLN A 406 -14.32 -29.07 -18.70
CA GLN A 406 -13.30 -28.53 -17.80
C GLN A 406 -12.53 -27.43 -18.50
N VAL A 407 -12.34 -26.31 -17.81
CA VAL A 407 -11.53 -25.19 -18.28
C VAL A 407 -10.43 -24.95 -17.26
N GLN A 408 -9.19 -24.91 -17.73
CA GLN A 408 -8.03 -24.64 -16.89
C GLN A 408 -7.11 -23.63 -17.57
N MET A 409 -6.66 -22.63 -16.80
CA MET A 409 -5.62 -21.68 -17.21
C MET A 409 -4.56 -21.61 -16.13
N SER A 410 -3.35 -21.19 -16.50
CA SER A 410 -2.27 -20.96 -15.53
C SER A 410 -2.17 -19.51 -15.08
N ASN A 411 -2.38 -18.53 -15.97
CA ASN A 411 -2.21 -17.13 -15.64
C ASN A 411 -2.96 -16.22 -16.64
N VAL A 412 -3.17 -14.96 -16.28
CA VAL A 412 -3.62 -13.92 -17.21
C VAL A 412 -2.47 -12.96 -17.45
N LYS A 413 -2.12 -12.81 -18.72
CA LYS A 413 -1.08 -11.91 -19.23
C LYS A 413 -1.72 -10.67 -19.82
N VAL A 414 -1.18 -9.50 -19.42
CA VAL A 414 -1.64 -8.19 -19.85
C VAL A 414 -0.50 -7.51 -20.59
N ASP A 415 -0.62 -7.44 -21.92
CA ASP A 415 0.40 -6.87 -22.81
C ASP A 415 -0.10 -5.57 -23.43
N ARG A 416 0.63 -4.47 -23.26
CA ARG A 416 0.30 -3.21 -23.94
C ARG A 416 0.86 -3.21 -25.35
N LEU A 417 0.00 -3.09 -26.36
CA LEU A 417 0.44 -2.96 -27.74
C LEU A 417 0.93 -1.53 -27.97
N ALA A 418 2.15 -1.39 -28.47
CA ALA A 418 2.70 -0.10 -28.86
C ALA A 418 1.96 0.37 -30.12
N GLY A 419 0.98 1.28 -29.96
CA GLY A 419 0.24 1.86 -31.10
C GLY A 419 -1.18 2.35 -30.82
N GLY A 420 -1.74 2.18 -29.62
CA GLY A 420 -3.14 2.54 -29.32
C GLY A 420 -3.37 3.81 -28.50
N GLY A 421 -2.38 4.68 -28.33
CA GLY A 421 -2.58 5.97 -27.66
C GLY A 421 -2.84 7.05 -28.69
N THR A 422 -4.08 7.54 -28.79
CA THR A 422 -4.37 8.80 -29.46
C THR A 422 -3.59 9.89 -28.74
N ALA A 423 -2.45 10.27 -29.32
CA ALA A 423 -1.75 11.49 -28.99
C ALA A 423 -2.57 12.65 -29.57
N SER A 424 -3.59 13.12 -28.84
CA SER A 424 -4.12 14.47 -29.04
C SER A 424 -3.16 15.48 -28.40
N GLY A 425 -1.97 15.59 -29.01
CA GLY A 425 -1.05 16.69 -28.80
C GLY A 425 -1.40 17.83 -29.74
N ALA A 426 -2.49 18.54 -29.45
CA ALA A 426 -2.70 19.87 -30.04
C ALA A 426 -1.80 20.86 -29.28
N LYS A 427 -0.80 21.41 -29.97
CA LYS A 427 -0.02 22.56 -29.50
C LYS A 427 -0.89 23.83 -29.62
N PRO A 428 -1.08 24.64 -28.58
CA PRO A 428 -1.28 26.07 -28.75
C PRO A 428 0.09 26.73 -28.89
N SER A 429 0.28 27.47 -29.98
CA SER A 429 1.36 28.46 -30.14
C SER A 429 0.99 29.73 -29.36
N GLY A 430 1.91 30.25 -28.54
CA GLY A 430 1.78 31.56 -27.89
C GLY A 430 2.73 31.79 -26.71
N ASP A 431 3.91 32.34 -27.01
CA ASP A 431 4.75 33.34 -26.34
C ASP A 431 4.94 33.38 -24.79
N ASP A 432 6.20 33.08 -24.39
CA ASP A 432 7.15 33.77 -23.50
C ASP A 432 6.98 33.98 -21.98
N ASP A 433 5.94 33.51 -21.28
CA ASP A 433 5.91 33.59 -19.78
C ASP A 433 5.63 32.25 -19.04
N GLU A 434 5.64 31.11 -19.73
CA GLU A 434 5.14 29.80 -19.24
C GLU A 434 6.22 28.79 -18.77
N ASP A 435 7.50 29.17 -18.70
CA ASP A 435 8.59 28.18 -18.50
C ASP A 435 8.66 27.56 -17.08
N GLU A 436 8.23 28.27 -16.04
CA GLU A 436 8.36 27.78 -14.66
C GLU A 436 7.25 26.77 -14.30
N LEU A 437 6.00 27.04 -14.67
CA LEU A 437 4.86 26.15 -14.44
C LEU A 437 4.93 24.89 -15.32
N GLU A 438 5.38 25.02 -16.57
CA GLU A 438 5.53 23.89 -17.47
C GLU A 438 6.69 22.97 -17.04
N SER A 439 7.77 23.53 -16.47
CA SER A 439 8.86 22.73 -15.89
C SER A 439 8.41 21.94 -14.66
N LEU A 440 7.51 22.51 -13.83
CA LEU A 440 6.92 21.84 -12.66
C LEU A 440 5.95 20.73 -13.10
N LEU A 441 5.13 20.99 -14.12
CA LEU A 441 4.24 20.00 -14.72
C LEU A 441 5.03 18.86 -15.39
N LYS A 442 6.15 19.13 -16.07
CA LYS A 442 7.07 18.11 -16.61
C LYS A 442 7.73 17.29 -15.50
N LYS A 443 8.14 17.91 -14.39
CA LYS A 443 8.68 17.21 -13.20
C LYS A 443 7.63 16.34 -12.51
N LEU A 444 6.38 16.80 -12.40
CA LEU A 444 5.25 16.03 -11.87
C LEU A 444 4.87 14.87 -12.81
N ARG A 445 4.80 15.10 -14.12
CA ARG A 445 4.57 14.06 -15.13
C ARG A 445 5.67 12.99 -15.11
N LYS A 446 6.94 13.38 -14.91
CA LYS A 446 8.06 12.43 -14.81
C LYS A 446 8.00 11.61 -13.51
N LYS A 447 7.72 12.25 -12.36
CA LYS A 447 7.50 11.55 -11.08
C LYS A 447 6.28 10.62 -11.12
N ASN A 448 5.19 11.04 -11.77
CA ASN A 448 3.97 10.25 -11.91
C ASN A 448 4.12 9.16 -12.95
N ALA A 449 4.92 9.33 -14.01
CA ALA A 449 5.26 8.27 -14.95
C ALA A 449 6.07 7.15 -14.28
N ASP A 450 6.96 7.49 -13.34
CA ASP A 450 7.68 6.49 -12.55
C ASP A 450 6.77 5.81 -11.50
N GLN A 451 5.79 6.52 -10.92
CA GLN A 451 4.74 5.91 -10.10
C GLN A 451 3.76 5.03 -10.91
N LEU A 452 3.42 5.42 -12.13
CA LEU A 452 2.56 4.65 -13.04
C LEU A 452 3.25 3.37 -13.51
N LYS A 453 4.58 3.41 -13.74
CA LYS A 453 5.43 2.23 -13.95
C LYS A 453 5.50 1.32 -12.71
N THR A 454 5.27 1.87 -11.52
CA THR A 454 5.34 1.16 -10.24
C THR A 454 4.05 0.37 -9.95
N LEU A 455 2.93 0.68 -10.61
CA LEU A 455 1.63 0.06 -10.33
C LEU A 455 1.14 -0.95 -11.36
N GLY A 456 1.72 -0.95 -12.58
CA GLY A 456 1.56 -2.06 -13.49
C GLY A 456 2.42 -3.23 -13.01
N ILE A 457 1.79 -4.31 -12.52
CA ILE A 457 2.49 -5.57 -12.24
C ILE A 457 2.97 -6.10 -13.58
N THR A 458 4.20 -5.73 -13.93
CA THR A 458 4.84 -6.15 -15.17
C THR A 458 5.79 -7.28 -14.86
N VAL A 459 5.55 -8.42 -15.51
CA VAL A 459 6.36 -9.61 -15.33
C VAL A 459 7.82 -9.28 -15.67
N GLY A 460 8.73 -9.61 -14.76
CA GLY A 460 10.17 -9.37 -14.90
C GLY A 460 10.69 -8.13 -14.16
N LYS A 461 9.84 -7.16 -13.80
CA LYS A 461 10.24 -6.01 -12.98
C LYS A 461 10.00 -6.28 -11.49
N PRO A 462 10.75 -5.67 -10.56
CA PRO A 462 10.48 -5.81 -9.13
C PRO A 462 9.18 -5.10 -8.74
N LEU A 463 8.46 -5.69 -7.79
CA LEU A 463 7.28 -5.08 -7.18
C LEU A 463 7.67 -3.85 -6.35
N PRO A 464 6.72 -2.94 -6.06
CA PRO A 464 6.93 -1.85 -5.11
C PRO A 464 7.50 -2.37 -3.79
N ASN A 465 8.56 -1.73 -3.29
CA ASN A 465 9.28 -2.17 -2.08
C ASN A 465 9.71 -3.66 -2.10
N LYS A 466 9.94 -4.25 -3.29
CA LYS A 466 10.24 -5.68 -3.48
C LYS A 466 9.19 -6.60 -2.85
N GLY A 467 7.94 -6.16 -2.77
CA GLY A 467 6.84 -6.92 -2.18
C GLY A 467 6.65 -6.73 -0.67
N ALA A 468 7.51 -5.98 0.02
CA ALA A 468 7.40 -5.78 1.46
C ALA A 468 6.35 -4.75 1.86
N CYS A 469 5.71 -4.95 3.02
CA CYS A 469 4.77 -4.00 3.62
C CYS A 469 5.16 -3.63 5.06
N SER A 470 4.39 -2.73 5.67
CA SER A 470 4.57 -2.31 7.06
C SER A 470 4.40 -3.48 8.04
N HIS A 471 3.45 -4.38 7.77
CA HIS A 471 3.17 -5.56 8.60
C HIS A 471 4.33 -6.58 8.53
N PHE A 472 4.83 -6.84 7.32
CA PHE A 472 5.87 -7.83 7.06
C PHE A 472 7.01 -7.21 6.23
N LYS A 473 7.99 -6.64 6.93
CA LYS A 473 9.15 -5.99 6.30
C LYS A 473 10.09 -6.95 5.57
N HIS A 474 10.02 -8.24 5.91
CA HIS A 474 10.85 -9.31 5.36
C HIS A 474 10.09 -10.25 4.43
N SER A 475 8.80 -10.00 4.16
CA SER A 475 8.08 -10.75 3.14
C SER A 475 8.36 -10.12 1.79
N PHE A 476 9.22 -10.74 0.99
CA PHE A 476 9.48 -10.29 -0.39
C PHE A 476 8.50 -10.93 -1.37
N ARG A 477 7.20 -10.91 -1.02
CA ARG A 477 6.11 -11.52 -1.79
C ARG A 477 4.81 -10.74 -1.63
N TRP A 478 3.97 -10.77 -2.65
CA TRP A 478 2.55 -10.48 -2.52
C TRP A 478 1.75 -11.78 -2.58
N LEU A 479 0.62 -11.84 -1.91
CA LEU A 479 -0.32 -12.95 -1.85
C LEU A 479 -1.54 -12.61 -2.69
N ARG A 480 -1.97 -13.55 -3.55
CA ARG A 480 -3.21 -13.42 -4.31
C ARG A 480 -4.29 -14.29 -3.67
N PHE A 481 -5.42 -13.67 -3.34
CA PHE A 481 -6.52 -14.35 -2.67
C PHE A 481 -7.58 -14.75 -3.70
N PRO A 482 -8.07 -16.00 -3.67
CA PRO A 482 -9.10 -16.46 -4.61
C PRO A 482 -10.45 -15.75 -4.39
N CYS A 483 -10.67 -15.17 -3.20
CA CYS A 483 -11.93 -14.56 -2.84
C CYS A 483 -12.24 -13.25 -3.55
N CYS A 484 -11.23 -12.42 -3.85
CA CYS A 484 -11.36 -11.18 -4.64
C CYS A 484 -10.55 -11.22 -5.94
N GLY A 485 -9.72 -12.25 -6.11
CA GLY A 485 -8.78 -12.35 -7.20
C GLY A 485 -7.61 -11.37 -7.09
N ARG A 486 -7.55 -10.43 -6.12
CA ARG A 486 -6.53 -9.37 -6.06
C ARG A 486 -5.25 -9.80 -5.33
N ALA A 487 -4.15 -9.13 -5.65
CA ALA A 487 -2.85 -9.33 -5.02
C ALA A 487 -2.56 -8.27 -3.94
N TYR A 488 -2.20 -8.71 -2.75
CA TYR A 488 -1.85 -7.86 -1.61
C TYR A 488 -0.51 -8.25 -1.02
N PRO A 489 0.25 -7.33 -0.39
CA PRO A 489 1.52 -7.68 0.24
C PRO A 489 1.42 -8.77 1.32
N CYS A 490 0.32 -8.80 2.09
CA CYS A 490 0.11 -9.79 3.14
C CYS A 490 -1.36 -9.95 3.49
N ALA A 491 -1.69 -10.99 4.27
CA ALA A 491 -3.06 -11.24 4.74
C ALA A 491 -3.64 -10.07 5.55
N MET A 492 -2.83 -9.38 6.37
CA MET A 492 -3.30 -8.18 7.09
C MET A 492 -3.64 -7.00 6.16
N CYS A 493 -2.89 -6.83 5.06
CA CYS A 493 -3.23 -5.82 4.05
C CYS A 493 -4.51 -6.18 3.30
N HIS A 494 -4.78 -7.47 3.11
CA HIS A 494 -6.03 -7.96 2.54
C HIS A 494 -7.21 -7.74 3.50
N ALA A 495 -7.04 -8.05 4.79
CA ALA A 495 -8.05 -7.79 5.82
C ALA A 495 -8.38 -6.31 5.99
N ALA A 496 -7.41 -5.43 5.75
CA ALA A 496 -7.62 -3.98 5.78
C ALA A 496 -8.27 -3.41 4.50
N SER A 497 -8.53 -4.24 3.49
CA SER A 497 -9.17 -3.83 2.24
C SER A 497 -10.68 -4.08 2.28
N ASP A 498 -11.43 -3.43 1.38
CA ASP A 498 -12.91 -3.55 1.27
C ASP A 498 -13.36 -4.89 0.65
N CYS A 499 -12.66 -5.99 0.91
CA CYS A 499 -13.03 -7.32 0.43
C CYS A 499 -14.00 -8.00 1.42
N PRO A 500 -15.24 -8.34 1.03
CA PRO A 500 -16.22 -8.97 1.93
C PRO A 500 -15.74 -10.29 2.54
N ALA A 501 -14.99 -11.06 1.75
CA ALA A 501 -14.45 -12.35 2.15
C ALA A 501 -13.10 -12.28 2.88
N ALA A 502 -12.54 -11.08 3.08
CA ALA A 502 -11.32 -10.94 3.86
C ALA A 502 -11.55 -11.14 5.36
N GLU A 503 -12.74 -10.77 5.87
CA GLU A 503 -13.13 -10.97 7.27
C GLU A 503 -13.35 -12.46 7.59
N LEU A 504 -13.71 -13.27 6.60
CA LEU A 504 -13.94 -14.72 6.73
C LEU A 504 -12.64 -15.56 6.77
N GLY A 505 -11.46 -14.93 6.75
CA GLY A 505 -10.18 -15.63 6.85
C GLY A 505 -9.77 -16.41 5.59
N ALA A 506 -10.17 -15.94 4.40
CA ALA A 506 -9.79 -16.57 3.14
C ALA A 506 -8.26 -16.72 3.00
N TRP A 507 -7.80 -17.93 2.68
CA TRP A 507 -6.38 -18.24 2.46
C TRP A 507 -5.95 -17.92 1.04
N ALA A 508 -4.67 -17.59 0.87
CA ALA A 508 -4.09 -17.31 -0.45
C ALA A 508 -3.57 -18.60 -1.09
N ASN A 509 -4.02 -18.88 -2.32
CA ASN A 509 -3.59 -20.07 -3.07
C ASN A 509 -2.35 -19.79 -3.93
N ARG A 510 -2.06 -18.50 -4.18
CA ARG A 510 -0.99 -18.05 -5.07
C ARG A 510 -0.24 -16.85 -4.49
N MET A 511 0.94 -16.63 -5.03
CA MET A 511 1.81 -15.53 -4.62
C MET A 511 2.60 -14.96 -5.80
N LEU A 512 2.93 -13.68 -5.73
CA LEU A 512 3.80 -13.00 -6.67
C LEU A 512 5.16 -12.76 -6.03
N CYS A 513 6.22 -13.06 -6.78
CA CYS A 513 7.57 -12.80 -6.33
C CYS A 513 7.85 -11.30 -6.29
N GLY A 514 8.33 -10.79 -5.16
CA GLY A 514 8.70 -9.39 -4.98
C GLY A 514 9.81 -8.89 -5.91
N LYS A 515 10.67 -9.78 -6.40
CA LYS A 515 11.83 -9.43 -7.23
C LYS A 515 11.55 -9.45 -8.73
N CYS A 516 10.78 -10.42 -9.21
CA CYS A 516 10.52 -10.60 -10.64
C CYS A 516 9.04 -10.48 -11.03
N SER A 517 8.14 -10.16 -10.08
CA SER A 517 6.68 -10.03 -10.28
C SER A 517 6.02 -11.21 -10.99
N ARG A 518 6.65 -12.39 -11.00
CA ARG A 518 6.06 -13.62 -11.56
C ARG A 518 5.16 -14.26 -10.52
N GLU A 519 3.98 -14.66 -10.98
CA GLU A 519 2.99 -15.36 -10.18
C GLU A 519 3.30 -16.85 -10.12
N MET A 520 3.15 -17.44 -8.94
CA MET A 520 3.38 -18.85 -8.67
C MET A 520 2.40 -19.40 -7.63
N PRO A 521 2.24 -20.73 -7.54
CA PRO A 521 1.50 -21.35 -6.44
C PRO A 521 2.09 -20.91 -5.10
N TYR A 522 1.22 -20.77 -4.09
CA TYR A 522 1.69 -20.47 -2.75
C TYR A 522 2.65 -21.56 -2.29
N SER A 523 3.90 -21.17 -2.01
CA SER A 523 4.93 -22.06 -1.50
C SER A 523 5.97 -21.27 -0.72
N ASP A 524 6.66 -21.97 0.19
CA ASP A 524 7.80 -21.39 0.91
C ASP A 524 9.14 -21.66 0.19
N GLN A 525 9.11 -22.39 -0.92
CA GLN A 525 10.28 -22.61 -1.76
C GLN A 525 10.75 -21.30 -2.41
N PRO A 526 12.06 -21.16 -2.73
CA PRO A 526 12.54 -20.01 -3.46
C PRO A 526 11.86 -19.90 -4.82
N CYS A 527 11.81 -18.68 -5.36
CA CYS A 527 11.16 -18.42 -6.63
C CYS A 527 11.75 -19.31 -7.74
N SER A 528 10.93 -20.15 -8.38
CA SER A 528 11.35 -21.07 -9.47
C SER A 528 12.00 -20.37 -10.66
N PHE A 529 11.75 -19.06 -10.84
CA PHE A 529 12.27 -18.29 -11.97
C PHE A 529 13.52 -17.47 -11.65
N CYS A 530 13.62 -16.89 -10.45
CA CYS A 530 14.71 -15.97 -10.10
C CYS A 530 15.49 -16.33 -8.82
N GLY A 531 15.13 -17.44 -8.16
CA GLY A 531 15.76 -17.93 -6.94
C GLY A 531 15.51 -17.09 -5.69
N ASN A 532 14.65 -16.07 -5.75
CA ASN A 532 14.40 -15.19 -4.60
C ASN A 532 13.68 -15.94 -3.47
N THR A 533 14.22 -15.87 -2.26
CA THR A 533 13.57 -16.37 -1.04
C THR A 533 12.53 -15.37 -0.52
N PHE A 534 11.40 -15.89 -0.03
CA PHE A 534 10.23 -15.07 0.34
C PHE A 534 10.21 -14.63 1.79
N HIS A 535 11.10 -15.18 2.58
CA HIS A 535 11.31 -14.89 3.98
C HIS A 535 12.76 -14.41 4.13
N GLY A 536 12.98 -13.48 5.05
CA GLY A 536 14.34 -13.15 5.47
C GLY A 536 15.05 -14.42 5.98
N PRO A 537 16.39 -14.46 5.95
CA PRO A 537 17.14 -15.59 6.51
C PRO A 537 16.65 -15.84 7.94
N GLY A 538 16.13 -17.04 8.20
CA GLY A 538 15.51 -17.39 9.48
C GLY A 538 16.49 -17.25 10.64
N GLY A 539 16.11 -16.51 11.68
CA GLY A 539 16.88 -16.31 12.90
C GLY A 539 17.93 -15.19 12.83
N ALA A 540 18.11 -14.46 13.93
CA ALA A 540 19.01 -13.31 14.03
C ALA A 540 20.48 -13.59 13.66
N HIS A 541 20.89 -14.86 13.59
CA HIS A 541 22.29 -15.25 13.38
C HIS A 541 22.48 -16.46 12.45
N TRP A 542 21.43 -16.94 11.77
CA TRP A 542 21.55 -18.09 10.85
C TRP A 542 21.33 -17.62 9.40
N GLN A 543 22.14 -18.14 8.48
CA GLN A 543 21.91 -17.98 7.05
C GLN A 543 20.83 -19.00 6.66
N GLY A 544 19.57 -18.55 6.70
CA GLY A 544 18.38 -19.37 6.49
C GLY A 544 18.51 -20.39 5.36
N GLY A 545 18.72 -21.65 5.73
CA GLY A 545 18.76 -22.81 4.83
C GLY A 545 20.01 -23.68 4.99
N ASP A 546 21.20 -23.10 5.10
CA ASP A 546 22.47 -23.85 4.94
C ASP A 546 23.14 -24.26 6.26
N GLY A 547 22.46 -24.10 7.40
CA GLY A 547 23.01 -24.45 8.72
C GLY A 547 24.23 -23.63 9.17
N CYS A 548 24.69 -22.66 8.36
CA CYS A 548 25.82 -21.79 8.70
C CYS A 548 25.36 -20.50 9.39
N ARG A 549 26.08 -20.09 10.44
CA ARG A 549 25.81 -18.85 11.19
C ARG A 549 26.39 -17.63 10.49
N ASP A 550 25.60 -16.56 10.42
CA ASP A 550 25.94 -15.33 9.73
C ASP A 550 26.78 -14.40 10.64
N GLN A 551 28.11 -14.35 10.42
CA GLN A 551 29.04 -13.62 11.30
C GLN A 551 28.72 -12.12 11.46
N ARG A 552 28.15 -11.49 10.43
CA ARG A 552 27.78 -10.06 10.47
C ARG A 552 26.60 -9.77 11.40
N ARG A 553 25.70 -10.75 11.57
CA ARG A 553 24.48 -10.60 12.35
C ARG A 553 24.61 -11.15 13.79
N LEU A 554 25.66 -11.91 14.07
CA LEU A 554 26.01 -12.29 15.45
C LEU A 554 26.19 -11.04 16.32
N SER A 555 25.71 -11.13 17.56
CA SER A 555 25.97 -10.12 18.59
C SER A 555 27.48 -9.90 18.74
N THR A 556 27.91 -8.66 18.96
CA THR A 556 29.32 -8.36 19.26
C THR A 556 29.80 -9.03 20.55
N LYS A 557 28.87 -9.40 21.44
CA LYS A 557 29.15 -10.18 22.67
C LYS A 557 29.21 -11.69 22.42
N ASP A 558 28.90 -12.18 21.22
CA ASP A 558 28.96 -13.61 20.91
C ASP A 558 30.42 -14.03 20.64
N SER A 559 30.92 -14.95 21.45
CA SER A 559 32.29 -15.46 21.38
C SER A 559 32.64 -16.09 20.03
N ARG A 560 31.64 -16.55 19.26
CA ARG A 560 31.84 -17.15 17.93
C ARG A 560 31.97 -16.11 16.82
N LYS A 561 31.59 -14.84 17.04
CA LYS A 561 31.70 -13.77 16.04
C LYS A 561 33.14 -13.47 15.65
N HIS A 562 34.03 -13.42 16.65
CA HIS A 562 35.45 -13.09 16.48
C HIS A 562 36.35 -14.33 16.44
N LYS A 563 35.77 -15.53 16.54
CA LYS A 563 36.54 -16.79 16.53
C LYS A 563 37.10 -17.02 15.11
N GLY A 564 38.43 -16.93 14.99
CA GLY A 564 39.15 -17.13 13.73
C GLY A 564 39.44 -15.83 12.94
N VAL A 565 39.19 -14.66 13.51
CA VAL A 565 39.53 -13.36 12.90
C VAL A 565 40.61 -12.68 13.77
N SER A 566 41.66 -12.10 13.18
CA SER A 566 42.66 -11.30 13.90
C SER A 566 42.09 -9.95 14.35
N VAL A 567 42.83 -9.21 15.18
CA VAL A 567 42.46 -7.85 15.63
C VAL A 567 42.25 -6.90 14.43
N ASP A 568 42.93 -7.15 13.32
CA ASP A 568 42.85 -6.38 12.08
C ASP A 568 41.74 -6.83 11.12
N GLY A 569 40.84 -7.72 11.54
CA GLY A 569 39.70 -8.16 10.72
C GLY A 569 40.04 -9.23 9.66
N VAL A 570 41.28 -9.72 9.62
CA VAL A 570 41.72 -10.75 8.66
C VAL A 570 41.43 -12.14 9.23
N LYS A 571 40.80 -13.02 8.45
CA LYS A 571 40.62 -14.44 8.84
C LYS A 571 42.00 -15.04 9.08
N LYS A 572 42.26 -15.55 10.30
CA LYS A 572 43.48 -16.30 10.60
C LYS A 572 43.53 -17.48 9.64
N SER A 573 44.48 -17.47 8.71
CA SER A 573 44.74 -18.61 7.84
C SER A 573 44.91 -19.84 8.73
N SER A 574 44.12 -20.89 8.48
CA SER A 574 44.33 -22.17 9.16
C SER A 574 45.79 -22.56 8.93
N SER A 575 46.56 -22.65 10.01
CA SER A 575 47.97 -22.99 9.90
C SER A 575 48.10 -24.28 9.11
N ALA A 576 48.79 -24.24 7.97
CA ALA A 576 49.15 -25.41 7.19
C ALA A 576 50.12 -26.35 7.95
N LYS A 577 50.30 -26.16 9.27
CA LYS A 577 51.05 -27.06 10.15
C LYS A 577 50.56 -28.50 10.00
N LYS A 578 49.25 -28.76 9.89
CA LYS A 578 48.75 -30.12 9.59
C LYS A 578 49.27 -30.69 8.25
N HIS A 579 49.46 -29.85 7.23
CA HIS A 579 50.03 -30.24 5.93
C HIS A 579 51.57 -30.37 6.00
N ARG A 580 52.24 -29.53 6.80
CA ARG A 580 53.70 -29.48 6.92
C ARG A 580 54.28 -30.56 7.84
N VAL A 581 53.70 -30.77 9.02
CA VAL A 581 54.16 -31.80 9.96
C VAL A 581 53.43 -33.13 9.80
N GLY A 582 52.22 -33.14 9.22
CA GLY A 582 51.46 -34.38 9.01
C GLY A 582 52.06 -35.25 7.89
N VAL A 583 52.51 -34.65 6.78
CA VAL A 583 53.11 -35.40 5.67
C VAL A 583 54.48 -35.95 6.08
N LEU A 584 55.40 -35.09 6.54
CA LEU A 584 56.73 -35.49 7.03
C LEU A 584 56.69 -36.52 8.17
N GLY A 585 55.74 -36.40 9.10
CA GLY A 585 55.53 -37.39 10.16
C GLY A 585 55.05 -38.74 9.62
N LYS A 586 54.22 -38.74 8.58
CA LYS A 586 53.73 -39.97 7.92
C LYS A 586 54.82 -40.65 7.08
N VAL A 587 55.69 -39.87 6.41
CA VAL A 587 56.82 -40.44 5.67
C VAL A 587 57.86 -41.04 6.63
N ASN A 588 58.17 -40.36 7.73
CA ASN A 588 59.14 -40.86 8.72
C ASN A 588 58.63 -42.08 9.49
N SER A 589 57.32 -42.15 9.79
CA SER A 589 56.73 -43.36 10.39
C SER A 589 56.70 -44.52 9.40
N ALA A 590 56.34 -44.29 8.14
CA ALA A 590 56.40 -45.32 7.10
C ALA A 590 57.84 -45.82 6.85
N ALA A 591 58.84 -44.93 6.85
CA ALA A 591 60.25 -45.30 6.72
C ALA A 591 60.75 -46.09 7.93
N LYS A 592 60.35 -45.74 9.16
CA LYS A 592 60.65 -46.52 10.37
C LYS A 592 60.01 -47.91 10.35
N SER A 593 58.75 -48.00 9.91
CA SER A 593 58.07 -49.29 9.77
C SER A 593 58.70 -50.17 8.70
N ALA A 594 59.12 -49.58 7.57
CA ALA A 594 59.82 -50.30 6.50
C ALA A 594 61.24 -50.74 6.91
N ALA A 595 61.94 -49.97 7.74
CA ALA A 595 63.24 -50.35 8.28
C ALA A 595 63.13 -51.52 9.29
N HIS A 596 62.09 -51.53 10.13
CA HIS A 596 61.82 -52.65 11.03
C HIS A 596 61.39 -53.93 10.29
N ALA A 597 60.75 -53.81 9.13
CA ALA A 597 60.36 -54.96 8.30
C ALA A 597 61.51 -55.59 7.49
N ARG A 598 62.70 -54.95 7.43
CA ARG A 598 63.88 -55.47 6.70
C ARG A 598 64.91 -56.17 7.60
N VAL A 599 64.65 -56.25 8.90
CA VAL A 599 65.46 -57.00 9.88
C VAL A 599 64.76 -58.33 10.27
N GLY A 600 63.79 -58.76 9.45
CA GLY A 600 63.16 -60.08 9.48
C GLY A 600 63.54 -60.88 8.24
#